data_AF-S8FF23-F1
#
_entry.id   AF-S8FF23-F1
#
_cell.length_a   1.000
_cell.length_b   1.000
_cell.length_c   1.000
_cell.angle_alpha   90.00
_cell.angle_beta   90.00
_cell.angle_gamma   90.00
#
_symmetry.space_group_name_H-M   'P 1'
#
loop_
_entity.id
_entity.type
_entity.pdbx_description
1 polymer ?
#
loop_
_entity_poly.entity_id
_entity_poly.type
_entity_poly.pdbx_seq_one_letter_code
_entity_poly.pdbx_strand_id
1 'polypeptide(L)'
;MRKMNFLMFTAVLAAAFVFTSCLKSDNSPSEYVSLVTVEHGMMGVMFIPDESPKQVLIPTNATSTFDAAKRALIYYTIPEGQDVKATQIKIALTANSGVLKMSEISNRKDTIADYTNAFSGFVNYNVGFFQFPAVNVVRDYYLNVGYGYTADKVGKVAMIPDRISNDTIYLDLLLKKEGTSRSSGPILNCYDLRSMATNGLLDLSQLQPSHDSICVTVSMKVSEYGDSNVKLQSKTAKFHSLFR
;
A
#
# COMPACT_ATOMS: atom_id res chain seq x y z
N MET A 1 5.71 13.11 54.34
CA MET A 1 5.04 13.04 53.02
C MET A 1 5.55 11.79 52.30
N ARG A 2 4.67 10.81 52.07
CA ARG A 2 4.91 9.48 51.46
C ARG A 2 5.44 9.62 50.01
N LYS A 3 6.55 8.99 49.62
CA LYS A 3 6.73 7.62 49.08
C LYS A 3 5.93 7.26 47.80
N MET A 4 6.69 7.12 46.70
CA MET A 4 6.80 5.97 45.79
C MET A 4 6.17 6.02 44.38
N ASN A 5 7.07 5.98 43.39
CA ASN A 5 7.14 5.30 42.07
C ASN A 5 5.89 5.17 41.18
N PHE A 6 6.05 5.51 39.88
CA PHE A 6 5.62 4.58 38.81
C PHE A 6 6.31 4.87 37.46
N LEU A 7 6.93 3.83 36.90
CA LEU A 7 7.34 3.72 35.50
C LEU A 7 6.15 3.97 34.57
N MET A 8 6.29 4.80 33.54
CA MET A 8 5.37 4.76 32.40
C MET A 8 6.01 3.93 31.29
N PHE A 9 5.73 2.63 31.38
CA PHE A 9 5.91 1.66 30.32
C PHE A 9 5.19 2.11 29.03
N THR A 10 5.85 1.90 27.90
CA THR A 10 5.30 1.50 26.60
C THR A 10 3.77 1.44 26.48
N ALA A 11 3.19 2.33 25.69
CA ALA A 11 1.87 2.15 25.05
C ALA A 11 2.07 2.02 23.54
N VAL A 12 2.75 0.95 23.13
CA VAL A 12 2.64 0.37 21.80
C VAL A 12 1.66 -0.79 21.93
N LEU A 13 0.77 -0.96 20.94
CA LEU A 13 -0.20 -2.04 20.79
C LEU A 13 -1.49 -1.95 21.62
N ALA A 14 -2.50 -1.30 21.05
CA ALA A 14 -3.90 -1.76 21.07
C ALA A 14 -4.72 -0.97 20.04
N ALA A 15 -4.37 -1.07 18.76
CA ALA A 15 -5.40 -0.89 17.73
C ALA A 15 -6.30 -2.13 17.86
N ALA A 16 -7.35 -1.98 18.64
CA ALA A 16 -8.35 -2.98 18.88
C ALA A 16 -8.88 -3.48 17.53
N PHE A 17 -8.73 -4.77 17.27
CA PHE A 17 -9.64 -5.51 16.43
C PHE A 17 -11.04 -5.26 17.00
N VAL A 18 -11.81 -4.39 16.35
CA VAL A 18 -13.21 -4.16 16.71
C VAL A 18 -13.97 -5.40 16.23
N PHE A 19 -14.16 -6.36 17.13
CA PHE A 19 -15.18 -7.37 16.99
C PHE A 19 -16.53 -6.65 17.01
N THR A 20 -17.13 -6.42 15.85
CA THR A 20 -18.56 -6.07 15.81
C THR A 20 -19.37 -7.33 16.02
N SER A 21 -19.53 -7.71 17.28
CA SER A 21 -20.61 -8.60 17.71
C SER A 21 -21.93 -7.84 17.60
N CYS A 22 -22.48 -7.73 16.40
CA CYS A 22 -23.91 -7.49 16.23
C CYS A 22 -24.57 -8.85 16.02
N LEU A 23 -25.21 -9.34 17.09
CA LEU A 23 -26.16 -10.46 17.09
C LEU A 23 -27.19 -10.29 15.95
N LYS A 24 -26.89 -10.89 14.80
CA LYS A 24 -27.87 -11.33 13.83
C LYS A 24 -27.42 -12.68 13.32
N SER A 25 -28.30 -13.66 13.53
CA SER A 25 -28.15 -15.04 13.13
C SER A 25 -27.86 -15.13 11.63
N ASP A 26 -26.64 -15.50 11.27
CA ASP A 26 -26.29 -16.19 10.04
C ASP A 26 -24.91 -16.84 10.31
N ASN A 27 -24.86 -18.17 10.39
CA ASN A 27 -23.65 -18.98 10.62
C ASN A 27 -22.70 -18.95 9.41
N SER A 28 -22.34 -17.76 8.93
CA SER A 28 -21.34 -17.58 7.91
C SER A 28 -19.99 -17.29 8.57
N PRO A 29 -18.89 -17.93 8.13
CA PRO A 29 -17.57 -17.63 8.64
C PRO A 29 -17.27 -16.13 8.46
N SER A 30 -16.65 -15.50 9.47
CA SER A 30 -16.22 -14.10 9.34
C SER A 30 -15.29 -13.95 8.13
N GLU A 31 -15.62 -12.99 7.25
CA GLU A 31 -14.77 -12.63 6.11
C GLU A 31 -13.81 -11.52 6.53
N TYR A 32 -12.55 -11.68 6.14
CA TYR A 32 -11.43 -10.79 6.38
C TYR A 32 -10.92 -10.25 5.05
N VAL A 33 -10.25 -9.10 5.09
CA VAL A 33 -9.65 -8.47 3.92
C VAL A 33 -8.28 -7.94 4.25
N SER A 34 -7.31 -8.21 3.38
CA SER A 34 -5.93 -7.77 3.56
C SER A 34 -5.28 -7.38 2.25
N LEU A 35 -4.47 -6.32 2.30
CA LEU A 35 -3.44 -6.08 1.29
C LEU A 35 -2.24 -6.95 1.62
N VAL A 36 -1.78 -7.72 0.65
CA VAL A 36 -0.77 -8.75 0.89
C VAL A 36 0.37 -8.68 -0.10
N THR A 37 1.56 -9.05 0.39
CA THR A 37 2.66 -9.51 -0.46
C THR A 37 2.44 -10.97 -0.80
N VAL A 38 2.59 -11.30 -2.08
CA VAL A 38 2.45 -12.66 -2.59
C VAL A 38 3.84 -13.29 -2.64
N GLU A 39 4.01 -14.40 -1.93
CA GLU A 39 5.26 -15.15 -1.84
C GLU A 39 5.06 -16.54 -2.40
N HIS A 40 6.13 -17.13 -2.93
CA HIS A 40 6.11 -18.47 -3.51
C HIS A 40 7.05 -19.36 -2.70
N GLY A 41 6.48 -20.31 -1.97
CA GLY A 41 7.21 -21.29 -1.18
C GLY A 41 7.12 -22.69 -1.77
N MET A 42 7.74 -23.66 -1.09
CA MET A 42 7.65 -25.07 -1.45
C MET A 42 6.21 -25.61 -1.42
N MET A 43 5.32 -24.96 -0.66
CA MET A 43 3.90 -25.32 -0.55
C MET A 43 3.01 -24.54 -1.52
N GLY A 44 3.58 -23.79 -2.46
CA GLY A 44 2.86 -22.93 -3.41
C GLY A 44 2.75 -21.48 -2.93
N VAL A 45 1.71 -20.80 -3.39
CA VAL A 45 1.43 -19.39 -3.10
C VAL A 45 1.10 -19.20 -1.62
N MET A 46 1.73 -18.20 -0.99
CA MET A 46 1.44 -17.75 0.37
C MET A 46 1.27 -16.24 0.39
N PHE A 47 0.54 -15.73 1.39
CA PHE A 47 0.28 -14.30 1.52
C PHE A 47 0.82 -13.75 2.83
N ILE A 48 1.47 -12.59 2.77
CA ILE A 48 1.95 -11.87 3.95
C ILE A 48 1.18 -10.55 4.06
N PRO A 49 0.29 -10.40 5.06
CA PRO A 49 -0.48 -9.18 5.25
C PRO A 49 0.39 -7.99 5.62
N ASP A 50 0.09 -6.83 5.04
CA ASP A 50 0.81 -5.58 5.29
C ASP A 50 0.67 -5.14 6.76
N GLU A 51 -0.51 -5.33 7.33
CA GLU A 51 -0.84 -4.98 8.71
C GLU A 51 -0.26 -5.97 9.74
N SER A 52 0.15 -7.16 9.30
CA SER A 52 0.66 -8.23 10.16
C SER A 52 1.81 -8.98 9.47
N PRO A 53 2.96 -8.33 9.23
CA PRO A 53 4.04 -8.87 8.39
C PRO A 53 4.78 -10.08 9.01
N LYS A 54 4.45 -10.44 10.25
CA LYS A 54 4.95 -11.64 10.94
C LYS A 54 4.03 -12.86 10.76
N GLN A 55 2.84 -12.67 10.20
CA GLN A 55 1.91 -13.73 9.89
C GLN A 55 2.04 -14.13 8.42
N VAL A 56 1.84 -15.41 8.14
CA VAL A 56 1.76 -15.99 6.80
C VAL A 56 0.41 -16.65 6.66
N LEU A 57 -0.36 -16.24 5.66
CA LEU A 57 -1.64 -16.83 5.33
C LEU A 57 -1.44 -17.86 4.23
N ILE A 58 -1.88 -19.10 4.52
CA ILE A 58 -1.70 -20.26 3.65
C ILE A 58 -3.06 -20.60 3.04
N PRO A 59 -3.27 -20.36 1.74
CA PRO A 59 -4.52 -20.71 1.08
C PRO A 59 -4.74 -22.23 1.05
N THR A 60 -5.98 -22.65 1.30
CA THR A 60 -6.40 -24.07 1.23
C THR A 60 -7.10 -24.40 -0.09
N ASN A 61 -7.51 -23.38 -0.84
CA ASN A 61 -8.14 -23.49 -2.16
C ASN A 61 -7.21 -22.98 -3.27
N ALA A 62 -7.62 -23.14 -4.53
CA ALA A 62 -6.78 -22.87 -5.70
C ALA A 62 -6.29 -21.41 -5.79
N THR A 63 -5.02 -21.25 -6.17
CA THR A 63 -4.33 -19.94 -6.21
C THR A 63 -3.79 -19.55 -7.58
N SER A 64 -4.12 -20.27 -8.66
CA SER A 64 -3.50 -20.08 -9.98
C SER A 64 -3.48 -18.63 -10.49
N THR A 65 -4.49 -17.83 -10.14
CA THR A 65 -4.56 -16.39 -10.46
C THR A 65 -3.39 -15.57 -9.87
N PHE A 66 -2.72 -16.08 -8.84
CA PHE A 66 -1.68 -15.41 -8.08
C PHE A 66 -0.24 -15.90 -8.38
N ASP A 67 -0.05 -16.91 -9.24
CA ASP A 67 1.26 -17.56 -9.46
C ASP A 67 2.34 -16.64 -10.03
N ALA A 68 1.96 -15.52 -10.64
CA ALA A 68 2.88 -14.48 -11.12
C ALA A 68 2.67 -13.13 -10.40
N ALA A 69 1.81 -13.11 -9.38
CA ALA A 69 1.51 -11.89 -8.65
C ALA A 69 2.63 -11.59 -7.65
N LYS A 70 2.92 -10.30 -7.49
CA LYS A 70 3.75 -9.78 -6.39
C LYS A 70 2.90 -9.26 -5.23
N ARG A 71 1.69 -8.77 -5.56
CA ARG A 71 0.79 -8.05 -4.67
C ARG A 71 -0.65 -8.43 -4.95
N ALA A 72 -1.47 -8.49 -3.92
CA ALA A 72 -2.89 -8.79 -4.04
C ALA A 72 -3.72 -8.05 -2.98
N LEU A 73 -5.00 -7.88 -3.28
CA LEU A 73 -6.04 -7.62 -2.30
C LEU A 73 -6.82 -8.92 -2.17
N ILE A 74 -6.76 -9.56 -1.01
CA ILE A 74 -7.44 -10.83 -0.78
C ILE A 74 -8.59 -10.65 0.19
N TYR A 75 -9.67 -11.39 -0.09
CA TYR A 75 -10.79 -11.59 0.80
C TYR A 75 -10.78 -13.05 1.20
N TYR A 76 -10.90 -13.35 2.48
CA TYR A 76 -10.72 -14.71 2.95
C TYR A 76 -11.47 -15.01 4.23
N THR A 77 -11.71 -16.28 4.49
CA THR A 77 -12.22 -16.79 5.76
C THR A 77 -11.16 -17.65 6.44
N ILE A 78 -11.22 -17.73 7.77
CA ILE A 78 -10.34 -18.59 8.57
C ILE A 78 -11.18 -19.80 8.99
N PRO A 79 -10.85 -21.02 8.52
CA PRO A 79 -11.48 -22.25 9.03
C PRO A 79 -11.41 -22.36 10.55
N GLU A 80 -12.48 -22.86 11.16
CA GLU A 80 -12.62 -23.00 12.61
C GLU A 80 -11.52 -23.88 13.25
N GLY A 81 -11.27 -23.67 14.55
CA GLY A 81 -10.32 -24.47 15.33
C GLY A 81 -8.85 -24.05 15.17
N GLN A 82 -8.58 -22.94 14.48
CA GLN A 82 -7.23 -22.37 14.35
C GLN A 82 -6.95 -21.27 15.38
N ASP A 83 -5.71 -21.19 15.85
CA ASP A 83 -5.23 -20.05 16.63
C ASP A 83 -4.94 -18.86 15.70
N VAL A 84 -5.79 -17.83 15.75
CA VAL A 84 -5.64 -16.61 14.95
C VAL A 84 -4.42 -15.76 15.30
N LYS A 85 -3.71 -16.10 16.38
CA LYS A 85 -2.44 -15.46 16.76
C LYS A 85 -1.21 -16.22 16.27
N ALA A 86 -1.41 -17.37 15.62
CA ALA A 86 -0.32 -18.14 15.06
C ALA A 86 0.44 -17.35 13.98
N THR A 87 1.72 -17.69 13.79
CA THR A 87 2.55 -17.14 12.70
C THR A 87 2.13 -17.67 11.33
N GLN A 88 1.44 -18.80 11.27
CA GLN A 88 0.89 -19.37 10.06
C GLN A 88 -0.58 -19.70 10.26
N ILE A 89 -1.43 -19.21 9.36
CA ILE A 89 -2.89 -19.37 9.44
C ILE A 89 -3.37 -19.90 8.10
N LYS A 90 -4.12 -21.02 8.11
CA LYS A 90 -4.78 -21.51 6.90
C LYS A 90 -6.00 -20.65 6.61
N ILE A 91 -6.19 -20.28 5.36
CA ILE A 91 -7.29 -19.44 4.92
C ILE A 91 -7.99 -20.04 3.70
N ALA A 92 -9.27 -19.75 3.52
CA ALA A 92 -9.97 -20.01 2.27
C ALA A 92 -10.24 -18.67 1.56
N LEU A 93 -9.70 -18.49 0.36
CA LEU A 93 -9.91 -17.29 -0.44
C LEU A 93 -11.37 -17.23 -0.94
N THR A 94 -11.95 -16.04 -0.93
CA THR A 94 -13.27 -15.77 -1.54
C THR A 94 -13.12 -15.17 -2.93
N ALA A 95 -14.19 -15.18 -3.71
CA ALA A 95 -14.20 -14.79 -5.12
C ALA A 95 -13.81 -13.32 -5.38
N ASN A 96 -13.86 -12.47 -4.36
CA ASN A 96 -13.51 -11.05 -4.46
C ASN A 96 -12.00 -10.79 -4.43
N SER A 97 -11.19 -11.83 -4.16
CA SER A 97 -9.73 -11.72 -4.15
C SER A 97 -9.17 -11.45 -5.54
N GLY A 98 -8.19 -10.55 -5.64
CA GLY A 98 -7.63 -10.14 -6.93
C GLY A 98 -6.18 -9.69 -6.86
N VAL A 99 -5.49 -9.82 -7.99
CA VAL A 99 -4.10 -9.36 -8.15
C VAL A 99 -4.08 -7.85 -8.27
N LEU A 100 -3.15 -7.22 -7.55
CA LEU A 100 -2.82 -5.81 -7.75
C LEU A 100 -1.72 -5.71 -8.80
N LYS A 101 -2.03 -5.05 -9.92
CA LYS A 101 -1.05 -4.81 -10.97
C LYS A 101 -0.02 -3.78 -10.48
N MET A 102 1.25 -4.06 -10.78
CA MET A 102 2.32 -3.11 -10.51
C MET A 102 2.28 -1.98 -11.53
N SER A 103 2.19 -0.76 -11.02
CA SER A 103 2.38 0.45 -11.81
C SER A 103 3.86 0.73 -12.03
N GLU A 104 4.16 1.30 -13.19
CA GLU A 104 5.52 1.61 -13.62
C GLU A 104 6.04 2.90 -12.99
N ILE A 105 7.30 2.90 -12.57
CA ILE A 105 8.07 4.10 -12.25
C ILE A 105 8.90 4.44 -13.49
N SER A 106 8.79 5.67 -14.00
CA SER A 106 9.40 6.10 -15.27
C SER A 106 10.34 7.28 -15.07
N ASN A 107 11.39 7.36 -15.89
CA ASN A 107 12.30 8.51 -15.97
C ASN A 107 11.82 9.59 -16.95
N ARG A 108 10.83 9.31 -17.80
CA ARG A 108 10.38 10.27 -18.82
C ARG A 108 9.40 11.25 -18.19
N LYS A 109 9.88 12.47 -17.92
CA LYS A 109 9.01 13.66 -17.73
C LYS A 109 8.36 14.10 -19.05
N ASP A 110 8.86 13.60 -20.18
CA ASP A 110 8.60 14.09 -21.52
C ASP A 110 7.37 13.36 -22.08
N THR A 111 6.20 13.96 -22.23
CA THR A 111 5.83 15.35 -22.54
C THR A 111 4.90 15.92 -21.45
N ILE A 112 5.33 16.98 -20.74
CA ILE A 112 4.50 17.70 -19.74
C ILE A 112 3.12 18.10 -20.31
N ALA A 113 3.00 18.29 -21.64
CA ALA A 113 1.75 18.57 -22.34
C ALA A 113 0.65 17.52 -22.11
N ASP A 114 1.03 16.26 -21.90
CA ASP A 114 0.09 15.14 -21.73
C ASP A 114 -0.27 14.88 -20.28
N TYR A 115 0.25 15.66 -19.33
CA TYR A 115 -0.06 15.50 -17.91
C TYR A 115 -1.06 16.56 -17.40
N THR A 116 -1.83 16.19 -16.39
CA THR A 116 -2.75 17.09 -15.67
C THR A 116 -2.44 17.12 -14.17
N ASN A 117 -2.68 18.28 -13.57
CA ASN A 117 -2.55 18.52 -12.12
C ASN A 117 -3.88 18.28 -11.38
N ALA A 118 -4.85 17.64 -12.03
CA ALA A 118 -6.21 17.47 -11.53
C ALA A 118 -6.35 16.30 -10.54
N PHE A 119 -5.38 16.11 -9.65
CA PHE A 119 -5.61 15.27 -8.48
C PHE A 119 -6.57 15.99 -7.54
N SER A 120 -7.46 15.24 -6.86
CA SER A 120 -8.25 15.77 -5.74
C SER A 120 -7.49 15.67 -4.41
N GLY A 121 -6.41 14.87 -4.37
CA GLY A 121 -5.52 14.73 -3.22
C GLY A 121 -5.27 13.27 -2.86
N PHE A 122 -4.48 13.09 -1.80
CA PHE A 122 -4.23 11.79 -1.19
C PHE A 122 -5.47 11.30 -0.45
N VAL A 123 -5.81 10.02 -0.64
CA VAL A 123 -6.95 9.39 0.01
C VAL A 123 -6.49 8.10 0.67
N ASN A 124 -6.82 7.92 1.94
CA ASN A 124 -6.59 6.63 2.59
C ASN A 124 -7.44 5.57 1.89
N TYR A 125 -6.84 4.43 1.59
CA TYR A 125 -7.56 3.36 0.92
C TYR A 125 -8.31 2.56 1.99
N ASN A 126 -9.63 2.59 1.94
CA ASN A 126 -10.48 1.87 2.88
C ASN A 126 -11.06 0.64 2.20
N VAL A 127 -10.92 -0.54 2.83
CA VAL A 127 -11.58 -1.77 2.39
C VAL A 127 -12.30 -2.38 3.57
N GLY A 128 -13.63 -2.32 3.55
CA GLY A 128 -14.44 -2.64 4.72
C GLY A 128 -14.09 -1.73 5.90
N PHE A 129 -13.75 -2.34 7.04
CA PHE A 129 -13.32 -1.63 8.26
C PHE A 129 -11.81 -1.34 8.30
N PHE A 130 -11.04 -1.81 7.31
CA PHE A 130 -9.60 -1.61 7.27
C PHE A 130 -9.26 -0.33 6.52
N GLN A 131 -8.36 0.45 7.10
CA GLN A 131 -7.87 1.69 6.54
C GLN A 131 -6.36 1.59 6.32
N PHE A 132 -5.94 1.72 5.07
CA PHE A 132 -4.53 1.79 4.69
C PHE A 132 -4.13 3.27 4.50
N PRO A 133 -2.96 3.69 4.99
CA PRO A 133 -2.46 5.04 4.78
C PRO A 133 -2.37 5.37 3.28
N ALA A 134 -2.71 6.61 2.92
CA ALA A 134 -2.66 7.07 1.53
C ALA A 134 -1.26 6.95 0.88
N VAL A 135 -0.20 6.92 1.67
CA VAL A 135 1.15 6.55 1.21
C VAL A 135 1.70 5.58 2.24
N ASN A 136 2.03 4.37 1.79
CA ASN A 136 2.60 3.35 2.67
C ASN A 136 3.67 2.57 1.90
N VAL A 137 4.82 2.36 2.55
CA VAL A 137 5.85 1.47 2.05
C VAL A 137 5.81 0.22 2.90
N VAL A 138 5.66 -0.92 2.24
CA VAL A 138 5.49 -2.22 2.88
C VAL A 138 6.66 -3.13 2.54
N ARG A 139 6.56 -4.39 2.97
CA ARG A 139 7.56 -5.42 2.74
C ARG A 139 8.07 -5.42 1.29
N ASP A 140 9.34 -5.75 1.11
CA ASP A 140 10.01 -5.84 -0.20
C ASP A 140 9.98 -4.55 -1.02
N TYR A 141 9.89 -3.40 -0.35
CA TYR A 141 9.94 -2.06 -0.96
C TYR A 141 8.78 -1.79 -1.92
N TYR A 142 7.63 -2.40 -1.67
CA TYR A 142 6.41 -2.02 -2.39
C TYR A 142 5.84 -0.74 -1.81
N LEU A 143 5.54 0.21 -2.69
CA LEU A 143 4.91 1.49 -2.35
C LEU A 143 3.45 1.45 -2.78
N ASN A 144 2.55 1.59 -1.82
CA ASN A 144 1.12 1.78 -2.04
C ASN A 144 0.80 3.28 -2.00
N VAL A 145 0.12 3.79 -3.03
CA VAL A 145 -0.34 5.18 -3.09
C VAL A 145 -1.83 5.24 -3.39
N GLY A 146 -2.57 5.77 -2.42
CA GLY A 146 -4.00 6.07 -2.48
C GLY A 146 -4.27 7.53 -2.83
N TYR A 147 -5.06 7.78 -3.87
CA TYR A 147 -5.39 9.13 -4.34
C TYR A 147 -6.73 9.19 -5.06
N GLY A 148 -7.25 10.40 -5.26
CA GLY A 148 -8.36 10.68 -6.15
C GLY A 148 -7.97 11.69 -7.23
N TYR A 149 -8.79 11.80 -8.27
CA TYR A 149 -8.64 12.81 -9.31
C TYR A 149 -9.98 13.35 -9.80
N THR A 150 -9.97 14.58 -10.30
CA THR A 150 -11.13 15.30 -10.85
C THR A 150 -11.11 15.38 -12.38
N ALA A 151 -10.03 14.93 -13.03
CA ALA A 151 -9.91 14.96 -14.48
C ALA A 151 -10.87 14.01 -15.22
N ASP A 152 -11.39 14.51 -16.34
CA ASP A 152 -12.35 13.81 -17.20
C ASP A 152 -11.73 12.71 -18.06
N LYS A 153 -10.42 12.78 -18.26
CA LYS A 153 -9.67 11.93 -19.18
C LYS A 153 -8.34 11.52 -18.55
N VAL A 154 -8.36 10.51 -17.68
CA VAL A 154 -7.12 9.93 -17.16
C VAL A 154 -6.96 8.53 -17.75
N GLY A 155 -5.86 8.33 -18.48
CA GLY A 155 -5.55 7.03 -19.11
C GLY A 155 -4.55 6.20 -18.30
N LYS A 156 -3.61 6.89 -17.62
CA LYS A 156 -2.56 6.26 -16.80
C LYS A 156 -2.14 7.22 -15.71
N VAL A 157 -1.60 6.68 -14.62
CA VAL A 157 -0.88 7.46 -13.60
C VAL A 157 0.60 7.07 -13.67
N ALA A 158 1.45 8.09 -13.71
CA ALA A 158 2.90 7.93 -13.75
C ALA A 158 3.50 8.32 -12.40
N MET A 159 4.51 7.57 -12.00
CA MET A 159 5.39 7.94 -10.90
C MET A 159 6.76 8.25 -11.45
N ILE A 160 7.28 9.42 -11.13
CA ILE A 160 8.57 9.90 -11.61
C ILE A 160 9.48 10.14 -10.41
N PRO A 161 10.69 9.57 -10.40
CA PRO A 161 11.67 9.92 -9.38
C PRO A 161 12.15 11.37 -9.54
N ASP A 162 12.21 12.10 -8.43
CA ASP A 162 12.71 13.48 -8.42
C ASP A 162 14.16 13.54 -7.92
N ARG A 163 14.39 13.14 -6.67
CA ARG A 163 15.71 13.19 -6.03
C ARG A 163 15.81 12.25 -4.84
N ILE A 164 17.02 12.04 -4.37
CA ILE A 164 17.32 11.45 -3.06
C ILE A 164 17.94 12.56 -2.20
N SER A 165 17.53 12.64 -0.93
CA SER A 165 18.18 13.49 0.06
C SER A 165 18.23 12.74 1.39
N ASN A 166 19.45 12.46 1.88
CA ASN A 166 19.71 11.67 3.08
C ASN A 166 19.04 10.29 3.03
N ASP A 167 18.09 10.03 3.93
CA ASP A 167 17.33 8.79 4.04
C ASP A 167 16.02 8.83 3.22
N THR A 168 15.76 9.90 2.46
CA THR A 168 14.47 10.13 1.81
C THR A 168 14.55 10.06 0.29
N ILE A 169 13.69 9.23 -0.31
CA ILE A 169 13.43 9.21 -1.76
C ILE A 169 12.23 10.12 -2.05
N TYR A 170 12.37 11.06 -2.97
CA TYR A 170 11.30 11.95 -3.42
C TYR A 170 10.77 11.50 -4.77
N LEU A 171 9.46 11.32 -4.85
CA LEU A 171 8.73 10.83 -6.01
C LEU A 171 7.59 11.80 -6.35
N ASP A 172 7.40 12.08 -7.63
CA ASP A 172 6.28 12.85 -8.14
C ASP A 172 5.24 11.94 -8.79
N LEU A 173 3.98 12.13 -8.42
CA LEU A 173 2.83 11.46 -9.01
C LEU A 173 2.17 12.38 -10.03
N LEU A 174 1.95 11.88 -11.24
CA LEU A 174 1.39 12.64 -12.37
C LEU A 174 0.25 11.88 -13.04
N LEU A 175 -0.82 12.59 -13.46
CA LEU A 175 -1.94 12.02 -14.20
C LEU A 175 -1.77 12.24 -15.70
N LYS A 176 -1.81 11.17 -16.51
CA LYS A 176 -1.68 11.24 -17.96
C LYS A 176 -3.05 11.36 -18.65
N LYS A 177 -3.20 12.37 -19.51
CA LYS A 177 -4.43 12.76 -20.23
C LYS A 177 -4.72 11.86 -21.44
N GLU A 178 -4.85 10.55 -21.25
CA GLU A 178 -5.01 9.58 -22.34
C GLU A 178 -6.29 8.74 -22.29
N GLY A 179 -7.17 8.98 -21.31
CA GLY A 179 -8.32 8.12 -21.04
C GLY A 179 -9.67 8.72 -21.41
N THR A 180 -10.73 7.95 -21.17
CA THR A 180 -12.13 8.33 -21.37
C THR A 180 -12.94 8.41 -20.07
N SER A 181 -12.32 8.12 -18.91
CA SER A 181 -13.03 7.92 -17.66
C SER A 181 -12.66 8.93 -16.57
N ARG A 182 -13.71 9.42 -15.90
CA ARG A 182 -13.66 9.99 -14.55
C ARG A 182 -13.54 8.86 -13.53
N SER A 183 -12.76 9.04 -12.48
CA SER A 183 -12.87 8.18 -11.30
C SER A 183 -13.97 8.74 -10.39
N SER A 184 -14.86 7.87 -9.93
CA SER A 184 -15.86 8.20 -8.90
C SER A 184 -15.43 7.76 -7.50
N GLY A 185 -14.18 7.32 -7.30
CA GLY A 185 -13.72 6.75 -6.03
C GLY A 185 -12.21 6.79 -5.80
N PRO A 186 -11.75 6.32 -4.62
CA PRO A 186 -10.34 6.23 -4.28
C PRO A 186 -9.64 5.20 -5.17
N ILE A 187 -8.45 5.55 -5.63
CA ILE A 187 -7.60 4.69 -6.46
C ILE A 187 -6.40 4.28 -5.65
N LEU A 188 -6.05 3.00 -5.70
CA LEU A 188 -4.83 2.45 -5.14
C LEU A 188 -3.91 1.98 -6.27
N ASN A 189 -2.72 2.54 -6.34
CA ASN A 189 -1.64 2.00 -7.17
C ASN A 189 -0.53 1.43 -6.30
N CYS A 190 0.10 0.36 -6.79
CA CYS A 190 1.25 -0.25 -6.17
C CYS A 190 2.47 -0.11 -7.08
N TYR A 191 3.64 0.21 -6.51
CA TYR A 191 4.89 0.42 -7.23
C TYR A 191 6.01 -0.41 -6.60
N ASP A 192 6.92 -0.96 -7.41
CA ASP A 192 8.11 -1.68 -6.93
C ASP A 192 9.28 -0.70 -6.90
N LEU A 193 9.66 -0.20 -5.72
CA LEU A 193 10.70 0.83 -5.63
C LEU A 193 12.07 0.31 -6.10
N ARG A 194 12.32 -1.00 -6.04
CA ARG A 194 13.56 -1.61 -6.55
C ARG A 194 13.69 -1.45 -8.06
N SER A 195 12.56 -1.29 -8.77
CA SER A 195 12.58 -1.05 -10.22
C SER A 195 13.34 0.23 -10.58
N MET A 196 13.45 1.20 -9.67
CA MET A 196 14.23 2.42 -9.90
C MET A 196 15.73 2.13 -10.04
N ALA A 197 16.27 1.23 -9.22
CA ALA A 197 17.68 0.85 -9.31
C ALA A 197 17.93 -0.01 -10.55
N THR A 198 17.08 -1.02 -10.80
CA THR A 198 17.24 -1.91 -11.97
C THR A 198 17.10 -1.17 -13.30
N ASN A 199 16.29 -0.13 -13.34
CA ASN A 199 16.05 0.66 -14.55
C ASN A 199 16.95 1.91 -14.63
N GLY A 200 17.88 2.10 -13.67
CA GLY A 200 18.81 3.23 -13.66
C GLY A 200 18.15 4.60 -13.53
N LEU A 201 16.98 4.69 -12.87
CA LEU A 201 16.22 5.94 -12.73
C LEU A 201 16.73 6.81 -11.57
N LEU A 202 17.21 6.17 -10.51
CA LEU A 202 17.88 6.80 -9.38
C LEU A 202 19.01 5.92 -8.86
N ASP A 203 20.11 6.54 -8.48
CA ASP A 203 21.20 5.87 -7.78
C ASP A 203 20.86 5.72 -6.29
N LEU A 204 20.30 4.57 -5.92
CA LEU A 204 19.94 4.27 -4.52
C LEU A 204 21.15 4.18 -3.59
N SER A 205 22.40 4.14 -4.10
CA SER A 205 23.60 4.18 -3.25
C SER A 205 23.78 5.52 -2.54
N GLN A 206 23.10 6.57 -3.00
CA GLN A 206 23.08 7.88 -2.37
C GLN A 206 22.24 7.92 -1.07
N LEU A 207 21.45 6.88 -0.81
CA LEU A 207 20.69 6.78 0.43
C LEU A 207 21.65 6.64 1.62
N GLN A 208 21.43 7.47 2.63
CA GLN A 208 22.08 7.39 3.92
C GLN A 208 21.00 7.10 4.96
N PRO A 209 20.61 5.82 5.17
CA PRO A 209 19.52 5.47 6.07
C PRO A 209 19.81 5.97 7.48
N SER A 210 18.87 6.73 8.05
CA SER A 210 18.92 7.07 9.47
C SER A 210 18.20 5.97 10.24
N HIS A 211 18.83 5.42 11.28
CA HIS A 211 18.20 4.45 12.19
C HIS A 211 17.57 3.23 11.48
N ASP A 212 18.29 2.63 10.53
CA ASP A 212 17.85 1.48 9.71
C ASP A 212 16.53 1.73 8.95
N SER A 213 16.20 2.99 8.65
CA SER A 213 14.96 3.35 7.98
C SER A 213 15.18 4.23 6.76
N ILE A 214 14.30 4.07 5.78
CA ILE A 214 14.18 4.95 4.62
C ILE A 214 12.82 5.64 4.66
N CYS A 215 12.79 6.87 4.18
CA CYS A 215 11.57 7.62 3.96
C CYS A 215 11.28 7.68 2.46
N VAL A 216 10.00 7.64 2.12
CA VAL A 216 9.53 7.88 0.75
C VAL A 216 8.51 8.99 0.81
N THR A 217 8.84 10.12 0.19
CA THR A 217 7.94 11.27 0.04
C THR A 217 7.36 11.25 -1.36
N VAL A 218 6.04 11.06 -1.44
CA VAL A 218 5.30 11.19 -2.69
C VAL A 218 4.66 12.57 -2.73
N SER A 219 4.83 13.28 -3.84
CA SER A 219 4.23 14.59 -4.08
C SER A 219 3.26 14.52 -5.26
N MET A 220 2.18 15.29 -5.19
CA MET A 220 1.24 15.47 -6.29
C MET A 220 0.79 16.93 -6.34
N LYS A 221 0.48 17.40 -7.54
CA LYS A 221 -0.17 18.69 -7.75
C LYS A 221 -1.68 18.49 -7.70
N VAL A 222 -2.36 19.24 -6.86
CA VAL A 222 -3.80 19.16 -6.60
C VAL A 222 -4.45 20.44 -7.13
N SER A 223 -5.48 20.28 -7.95
CA SER A 223 -6.33 21.37 -8.42
C SER A 223 -7.72 20.82 -8.74
N GLU A 224 -8.73 21.70 -8.69
CA GLU A 224 -9.98 21.39 -9.39
C GLU A 224 -9.71 21.32 -10.90
N TYR A 225 -10.50 20.51 -11.62
CA TYR A 225 -10.30 20.35 -13.05
C TYR A 225 -10.65 21.65 -13.78
N GLY A 226 -9.67 22.22 -14.49
CA GLY A 226 -9.81 23.52 -15.16
C GLY A 226 -9.44 24.74 -14.30
N ASP A 227 -9.09 24.54 -13.03
CA ASP A 227 -8.58 25.62 -12.16
C ASP A 227 -7.06 25.79 -12.34
N SER A 228 -6.62 27.04 -12.41
CA SER A 228 -5.20 27.41 -12.42
C SER A 228 -4.56 27.38 -11.03
N ASN A 229 -5.34 27.33 -9.94
CA ASN A 229 -4.83 27.28 -8.58
C ASN A 229 -4.30 25.89 -8.22
N VAL A 230 -3.06 25.63 -8.60
CA VAL A 230 -2.37 24.37 -8.33
C VAL A 230 -1.68 24.43 -6.97
N LYS A 231 -2.01 23.49 -6.08
CA LYS A 231 -1.33 23.31 -4.78
C LYS A 231 -0.47 22.05 -4.80
N LEU A 232 0.74 22.13 -4.28
CA LEU A 232 1.56 20.93 -4.05
C LEU A 232 1.12 20.28 -2.74
N GLN A 233 0.81 18.99 -2.78
CA GLN A 233 0.64 18.15 -1.60
C GLN A 233 1.72 17.09 -1.58
N SER A 234 2.26 16.79 -0.40
CA SER A 234 3.24 15.73 -0.20
C SER A 234 2.86 14.88 1.01
N LYS A 235 3.09 13.58 0.93
CA LYS A 235 2.98 12.64 2.05
C LYS A 235 4.22 11.78 2.12
N THR A 236 4.68 11.54 3.35
CA THR A 236 5.87 10.74 3.63
C THR A 236 5.47 9.45 4.33
N ALA A 237 5.97 8.33 3.83
CA ALA A 237 5.93 7.05 4.51
C ALA A 237 7.33 6.69 4.99
N LYS A 238 7.44 6.20 6.23
CA LYS A 238 8.68 5.70 6.81
C LYS A 238 8.65 4.17 6.77
N PHE A 239 9.69 3.57 6.22
CA PHE A 239 9.89 2.13 6.20
C PHE A 239 11.15 1.78 6.97
N HIS A 240 11.03 0.89 7.96
CA HIS A 240 12.20 0.33 8.60
C HIS A 240 12.74 -0.73 7.65
N SER A 241 13.86 -0.42 7.01
CA SER A 241 14.53 -1.37 6.15
C SER A 241 15.06 -2.49 7.03
N LEU A 242 14.66 -3.72 6.75
CA LEU A 242 15.31 -4.89 7.33
C LEU A 242 16.66 -5.17 6.64
N PHE A 243 17.34 -4.15 6.09
CA PHE A 243 18.68 -4.32 5.51
C PHE A 243 19.69 -4.63 6.64
N ARG A 244 19.74 -5.91 7.00
CA ARG A 244 20.92 -6.65 7.41
C ARG A 244 20.90 -8.01 6.73
#